data_AF-A0A815VP67-F1
#
_entry.id   AF-A0A815VP67-F1
#
_cell.length_a   1.000
_cell.length_b   1.000
_cell.length_c   1.000
_cell.angle_alpha   90.00
_cell.angle_beta   90.00
_cell.angle_gamma   90.00
#
_symmetry.space_group_name_H-M   'P 1'
#
loop_
_entity.id
_entity.type
_entity.pdbx_description
1 polymer ?
#
loop_
_entity_poly.entity_id
_entity_poly.type
_entity_poly.pdbx_seq_one_letter_code
_entity_poly.pdbx_strand_id
1 'polypeptide(L)' 'RYCPDPAGLPVLCAPGSAQVNLGSVQCELCKDGAYADKLGMAVCISCPPGYACSSTTREGLPCPTNRFGGQ' A
#
# COMPACT_ATOMS: atom_id res chain seq x y z
N ARG A 1 17.97 -2.63 -22.39
CA ARG A 1 17.66 -1.51 -21.47
C ARG A 1 16.87 -2.07 -20.31
N TYR A 2 17.56 -2.68 -19.36
CA TYR A 2 17.04 -3.11 -18.06
C TYR A 2 18.29 -3.51 -17.28
N CYS A 3 18.65 -2.72 -16.27
CA CYS A 3 19.69 -3.10 -15.32
C CYS A 3 18.95 -3.68 -14.12
N PRO A 4 18.96 -5.01 -13.89
CA PRO A 4 18.57 -5.53 -12.60
C PRO A 4 19.71 -5.17 -11.64
N ASP A 5 19.45 -4.24 -10.72
CA ASP A 5 20.34 -3.96 -9.62
C ASP A 5 20.77 -5.27 -8.94
N PRO A 6 22.08 -5.51 -8.72
CA PRO A 6 22.65 -6.77 -8.24
C PRO A 6 22.49 -6.96 -6.73
N ALA A 7 21.33 -6.61 -6.21
CA ALA A 7 20.96 -6.88 -4.83
C ALA A 7 20.03 -8.08 -4.83
N GLY A 8 20.56 -9.29 -4.57
CA GLY A 8 19.77 -10.48 -4.22
C GLY A 8 19.01 -10.33 -2.90
N LEU A 9 18.59 -9.11 -2.57
CA LEU A 9 17.65 -8.81 -1.52
C LEU A 9 16.24 -9.18 -2.02
N PRO A 10 15.33 -9.58 -1.11
CA PRO A 10 13.93 -9.76 -1.47
C PRO A 10 13.42 -8.52 -2.21
N VAL A 11 12.58 -8.69 -3.23
CA VAL A 11 11.96 -7.55 -3.92
C VAL A 11 11.01 -6.88 -2.95
N LEU A 12 11.50 -5.87 -2.24
CA LEU A 12 10.73 -5.13 -1.27
C LEU A 12 9.95 -4.05 -2.02
N CYS A 13 8.64 -4.23 -2.15
CA CYS A 13 7.80 -3.20 -2.71
C CYS A 13 7.83 -1.94 -1.85
N ALA A 14 7.98 -0.78 -2.51
CA ALA A 14 7.86 0.50 -1.82
C ALA A 14 6.48 0.62 -1.17
N PRO A 15 6.37 1.36 -0.06
CA PRO A 15 5.07 1.65 0.54
C PRO A 15 4.11 2.21 -0.53
N GLY A 16 2.84 1.85 -0.44
CA GLY A 16 1.87 2.08 -1.52
C GLY A 16 1.62 0.87 -2.41
N SER A 17 2.54 -0.09 -2.42
CA SER A 17 2.45 -1.29 -3.25
C SER A 17 2.79 -2.54 -2.46
N ALA A 18 2.10 -3.63 -2.77
CA ALA A 18 2.31 -4.92 -2.16
C ALA A 18 2.53 -6.01 -3.21
N GLN A 19 3.29 -7.02 -2.82
CA GLN A 19 3.59 -8.17 -3.66
C GLN A 19 2.59 -9.31 -3.39
N VAL A 20 1.41 -9.22 -3.98
CA VAL A 20 0.30 -10.18 -3.77
C VAL A 20 0.72 -11.62 -4.10
N ASN A 21 1.63 -11.78 -5.07
CA ASN A 21 2.17 -13.06 -5.48
C ASN A 21 3.57 -13.27 -4.89
N LEU A 22 3.70 -14.20 -3.94
CA LEU A 22 4.98 -14.63 -3.37
C LEU A 22 5.98 -15.01 -4.48
N GLY A 23 7.12 -14.33 -4.53
CA GLY A 23 8.16 -14.50 -5.54
C GLY A 23 8.03 -13.64 -6.81
N SER A 24 6.95 -12.89 -6.98
CA SER A 24 6.82 -11.92 -8.08
C SER A 24 7.67 -10.67 -7.87
N VAL A 25 8.40 -10.21 -8.90
CA VAL A 25 9.10 -8.92 -8.86
C VAL A 25 8.17 -7.73 -9.13
N GLN A 26 6.89 -8.01 -9.42
CA GLN A 26 5.88 -7.03 -9.75
C GLN A 26 5.18 -6.57 -8.46
N CYS A 27 5.35 -5.30 -8.13
CA CYS A 27 4.62 -4.65 -7.04
C CYS A 27 3.26 -4.18 -7.52
N GLU A 28 2.19 -4.71 -6.92
CA GLU A 28 0.82 -4.29 -7.22
C GLU A 28 0.45 -3.11 -6.31
N LEU A 29 -0.06 -2.02 -6.89
CA LEU A 29 -0.52 -0.89 -6.08
C LEU A 29 -1.73 -1.29 -5.25
N CYS A 30 -1.72 -0.87 -3.98
CA CYS A 30 -2.90 -1.03 -3.14
C CYS A 30 -4.06 -0.19 -3.71
N LYS A 31 -5.27 -0.71 -3.61
CA LYS A 31 -6.48 0.02 -3.98
C LYS A 31 -6.90 0.97 -2.87
N ASP A 32 -7.65 2.00 -3.22
CA ASP A 32 -8.36 2.87 -2.29
C ASP A 32 -9.12 2.05 -1.22
N GLY A 33 -8.90 2.39 0.05
CA GLY A 33 -9.37 1.59 1.20
C GLY A 33 -8.40 0.51 1.69
N ALA A 34 -7.23 0.35 1.06
CA ALA A 34 -6.13 -0.46 1.55
C ALA A 34 -4.79 0.28 1.44
N TYR A 35 -3.84 -0.07 2.30
CA TYR A 35 -2.53 0.59 2.38
C TYR A 35 -1.41 -0.43 2.66
N ALA A 36 -0.21 -0.08 2.23
CA ALA A 36 1.03 -0.77 2.53
C ALA A 36 2.01 0.27 3.06
N ASP A 37 2.04 0.43 4.38
CA ASP A 37 2.93 1.38 5.05
C ASP A 37 4.38 0.84 5.15
N LYS A 38 4.53 -0.49 5.15
CA LYS A 38 5.81 -1.14 5.28
C LYS A 38 6.40 -1.50 3.92
N LEU A 39 7.71 -1.31 3.81
CA LEU A 39 8.49 -1.75 2.66
C LEU A 39 8.52 -3.29 2.62
N GLY A 40 8.18 -3.88 1.46
CA GLY A 40 8.12 -5.32 1.29
C GLY A 40 6.84 -5.99 1.79
N MET A 41 5.74 -5.25 1.87
CA MET A 41 4.44 -5.86 2.14
C MET A 41 4.09 -6.88 1.05
N ALA A 42 3.71 -8.10 1.45
CA ALA A 42 3.17 -9.10 0.54
C ALA A 42 1.65 -8.93 0.32
N VAL A 43 0.99 -8.13 1.16
CA VAL A 43 -0.46 -7.88 1.07
C VAL A 43 -0.76 -6.45 1.48
N CYS A 44 -1.74 -5.84 0.81
CA CYS A 44 -2.29 -4.56 1.21
C CYS A 44 -3.17 -4.73 2.44
N ILE A 45 -2.91 -3.95 3.49
CA ILE A 45 -3.69 -3.95 4.72
C ILE A 45 -4.94 -3.09 4.50
N SER A 46 -6.12 -3.65 4.75
CA SER A 46 -7.37 -2.88 4.69
C SER A 46 -7.41 -1.81 5.78
N CYS A 47 -7.92 -0.62 5.46
CA CYS A 47 -8.08 0.44 6.44
C CYS A 47 -9.09 0.03 7.52
N PRO A 48 -8.80 0.28 8.82
CA PRO A 48 -9.77 0.01 9.87
C PRO A 48 -11.02 0.88 9.71
N PRO A 49 -12.19 0.39 10.17
CA PRO A 49 -13.43 1.16 10.11
C PRO A 49 -13.29 2.46 10.92
N GLY A 50 -13.71 3.59 10.32
CA GLY A 50 -13.50 4.94 10.89
C GLY A 50 -12.19 5.61 10.46
N TYR A 51 -11.38 4.96 9.63
CA TYR A 51 -10.17 5.52 9.03
C TYR A 51 -10.25 5.43 7.50
N ALA A 52 -9.91 6.50 6.82
CA ALA A 52 -9.85 6.53 5.36
C ALA A 52 -8.39 6.66 4.94
N CYS A 53 -7.81 5.60 4.38
CA CYS A 53 -6.51 5.72 3.73
C CYS A 53 -6.73 6.29 2.33
N SER A 54 -6.75 7.63 2.23
CA SER A 54 -6.66 8.33 0.93
C SER A 54 -5.30 8.12 0.26
N SER A 55 -4.31 7.64 1.01
CA SER A 55 -2.98 7.33 0.50
C SER A 55 -2.65 5.88 0.80
N THR A 56 -2.25 5.15 -0.23
CA THR A 56 -1.82 3.75 -0.15
C THR A 56 -0.49 3.58 0.58
N THR A 57 0.27 4.66 0.76
CA THR A 57 1.60 4.75 1.38
C THR A 57 1.59 5.02 2.89
N ARG A 58 0.46 5.37 3.49
CA ARG A 58 0.40 5.79 4.90
C ARG A 58 -0.72 5.05 5.63
N GLU A 59 -0.51 4.80 6.92
CA GLU A 59 -1.60 4.44 7.81
C GLU A 59 -2.73 5.49 7.69
N GLY A 60 -3.96 5.01 7.54
CA GLY A 60 -5.10 5.85 7.16
C GLY A 60 -5.23 7.05 8.08
N LEU A 61 -5.42 8.24 7.49
CA LEU A 61 -5.75 9.39 8.32
C LEU A 61 -7.12 9.14 8.94
N PRO A 62 -7.32 9.47 10.24
CA PRO A 62 -8.65 9.48 10.81
C PRO A 62 -9.50 10.36 9.91
N CYS A 63 -10.64 9.86 9.45
CA CYS A 63 -11.56 10.72 8.72
C CYS A 63 -11.91 11.87 9.69
N PRO A 64 -11.65 13.14 9.34
CA PRO A 64 -12.06 14.24 10.20
C PRO A 64 -13.56 14.07 10.42
N THR A 65 -13.97 13.97 11.67
CA THR A 65 -15.33 13.61 12.12
C THR A 65 -16.42 14.61 11.71
N ASN A 66 -16.19 15.42 10.68
CA ASN A 66 -17.03 16.52 10.28
C ASN A 66 -17.18 16.68 8.75
N ARG A 67 -17.16 15.57 7.99
CA ARG A 67 -17.64 15.61 6.60
C ARG A 67 -18.96 14.86 6.51
N PHE A 68 -20.02 15.56 6.88
CA PHE A 68 -21.39 15.18 6.51
C PHE A 68 -21.43 14.99 4.98
N GLY A 69 -21.53 13.73 4.54
CA GLY A 69 -21.88 13.39 3.17
C GLY A 69 -23.37 13.67 2.97
N GLY A 70 -23.69 14.94 2.71
CA GLY A 70 -25.00 15.37 2.23
C GLY A 70 -24.79 16.26 1.01
N GLN A 71 -24.63 15.64 -0.16
CA GLN A 71 -24.91 16.21 -1.48
C GLN A 71 -25.34 15.05 -2.38
#